data_AF-A0A519EIC2-F1
#
_entry.id   AF-A0A519EIC2-F1
#
_cell.length_a   1.000
_cell.length_b   1.000
_cell.length_c   1.000
_cell.angle_alpha   90.00
_cell.angle_beta   90.00
_cell.angle_gamma   90.00
#
_symmetry.space_group_name_H-M   'P 1'
#
loop_
_entity.id
_entity.type
_entity.pdbx_description
1 polymer ?
#
loop_
_entity_poly.entity_id
_entity_poly.type
_entity_poly.pdbx_seq_one_letter_code
_entity_poly.pdbx_strand_id
1 'polypeptide(L)'
;SLGLLGRKVGMMRLFTDDGDAVPVTVVDVSNNRVTQIKSDETDGYVALQVTFGSRKASRVTKPEAGHLAKAGVEAGEIIQEFRVTADTAGQHKAGGVIAAGSVFAVGQKVDVQGTSIGKGFAGTIKRHNMSSQRASHGNSRSHNVPGSIGMAQDPGRVFPGKRMTGHLGDVTVTTQNLDVFRIDEARQLLLIKGAIPGSKGGFVTVRPAIKAKPQAAEGAK
;
A
#
# COMPACT_ATOMS: atom_id res chain seq x y z
N SER A 1 10.49 10.02 -2.63
CA SER A 1 11.43 9.18 -1.86
C SER A 1 11.38 7.77 -2.39
N LEU A 2 12.50 7.05 -2.33
CA LEU A 2 12.56 5.65 -2.74
C LEU A 2 11.76 4.80 -1.74
N GLY A 3 10.96 3.87 -2.25
CA GLY A 3 10.26 2.87 -1.46
C GLY A 3 10.50 1.48 -2.00
N LEU A 4 9.93 0.48 -1.35
CA LEU A 4 10.01 -0.91 -1.76
C LEU A 4 8.61 -1.48 -2.03
N LEU A 5 8.56 -2.40 -2.98
CA LEU A 5 7.41 -3.23 -3.23
C LEU A 5 7.51 -4.49 -2.38
N GLY A 6 6.37 -5.04 -2.00
CA GLY A 6 6.35 -6.21 -1.16
C GLY A 6 5.04 -6.95 -1.15
N ARG A 7 5.02 -8.01 -0.35
CA ARG A 7 3.88 -8.88 -0.12
C ARG A 7 3.58 -8.99 1.36
N LYS A 8 2.31 -8.78 1.74
CA LYS A 8 1.84 -8.98 3.11
C LYS A 8 1.90 -10.48 3.46
N VAL A 9 2.80 -10.89 4.34
CA VAL A 9 2.94 -12.30 4.77
C VAL A 9 1.91 -12.67 5.82
N GLY A 10 1.60 -11.75 6.74
CA GLY A 10 0.66 -11.99 7.83
C GLY A 10 0.89 -11.04 9.00
N MET A 11 0.14 -11.26 10.07
CA MET A 11 0.30 -10.53 11.33
C MET A 11 0.78 -11.46 12.42
N MET A 12 1.61 -10.94 13.31
CA MET A 12 2.05 -11.59 14.52
C MET A 12 2.17 -10.57 15.65
N ARG A 13 2.49 -11.02 16.85
CA ARG A 13 2.85 -10.16 17.98
C ARG A 13 4.31 -10.38 18.35
N LEU A 14 4.99 -9.32 18.72
CA LEU A 14 6.31 -9.36 19.32
C LEU A 14 6.22 -8.79 20.73
N PHE A 15 7.06 -9.30 21.63
CA PHE A 15 7.19 -8.77 22.98
C PHE A 15 8.42 -7.87 23.02
N THR A 16 8.28 -6.68 23.62
CA THR A 16 9.42 -5.83 23.95
C THR A 16 10.12 -6.37 25.20
N ASP A 17 11.33 -5.88 25.46
CA ASP A 17 12.08 -6.25 26.67
C ASP A 17 11.34 -5.80 27.95
N ASP A 18 10.52 -4.75 27.86
CA ASP A 18 9.64 -4.27 28.93
C ASP A 18 8.39 -5.14 29.17
N GLY A 19 8.17 -6.15 28.32
CA GLY A 19 7.03 -7.09 28.40
C GLY A 19 5.78 -6.67 27.62
N ASP A 20 5.81 -5.55 26.90
CA ASP A 20 4.68 -5.09 26.10
C ASP A 20 4.48 -5.94 24.84
N ALA A 21 3.22 -6.29 24.54
CA ALA A 21 2.85 -7.01 23.34
C ALA A 21 2.52 -6.04 22.18
N VAL A 22 3.39 -6.00 21.17
CA VAL A 22 3.22 -5.12 19.99
C VAL A 22 2.70 -5.92 18.79
N PRO A 23 1.53 -5.59 18.22
CA PRO A 23 1.06 -6.20 16.99
C PRO A 23 1.85 -5.67 15.79
N VAL A 24 2.42 -6.59 15.00
CA VAL A 24 3.21 -6.26 13.82
C VAL A 24 2.70 -7.01 12.59
N THR A 25 2.69 -6.33 11.46
CA THR A 25 2.50 -6.96 10.15
C THR A 25 3.86 -7.26 9.55
N VAL A 26 4.05 -8.50 9.09
CA VAL A 26 5.24 -8.94 8.37
C VAL A 26 5.02 -8.72 6.88
N VAL A 27 5.94 -7.97 6.26
CA VAL A 27 5.97 -7.70 4.82
C VAL A 27 7.26 -8.24 4.24
N ASP A 28 7.13 -9.11 3.24
CA ASP A 28 8.25 -9.57 2.42
C ASP A 28 8.56 -8.51 1.37
N VAL A 29 9.77 -7.96 1.40
CA VAL A 29 10.30 -6.99 0.43
C VAL A 29 11.53 -7.54 -0.28
N SER A 30 11.68 -8.86 -0.32
CA SER A 30 12.78 -9.51 -1.01
C SER A 30 12.76 -9.23 -2.52
N ASN A 31 13.95 -9.30 -3.12
CA ASN A 31 14.10 -9.34 -4.57
C ASN A 31 13.47 -8.12 -5.31
N ASN A 32 13.57 -6.93 -4.71
CA ASN A 32 13.24 -5.67 -5.37
C ASN A 32 14.36 -5.29 -6.35
N ARG A 33 14.05 -5.19 -7.65
CA ARG A 33 15.04 -4.94 -8.70
C ARG A 33 14.69 -3.69 -9.49
N VAL A 34 15.69 -2.86 -9.81
CA VAL A 34 15.51 -1.65 -10.62
C VAL A 34 15.39 -2.04 -12.10
N THR A 35 14.23 -1.80 -12.70
CA THR A 35 13.95 -2.13 -14.11
C THR A 35 14.25 -0.97 -15.04
N GLN A 36 14.08 0.27 -14.60
CA GLN A 36 14.34 1.47 -15.39
C GLN A 36 14.65 2.65 -14.48
N ILE A 37 15.59 3.49 -14.92
CA ILE A 37 15.86 4.80 -14.33
C ILE A 37 15.30 5.84 -15.29
N LYS A 38 14.38 6.67 -14.81
CA LYS A 38 13.78 7.77 -15.57
C LYS A 38 14.48 9.07 -15.24
N SER A 39 14.74 9.87 -16.27
CA SER A 39 15.42 11.16 -16.17
C SER A 39 14.50 12.29 -16.59
N ASP A 40 14.80 13.51 -16.14
CA ASP A 40 14.01 14.68 -16.52
C ASP A 40 14.07 14.96 -18.03
N GLU A 41 15.22 14.73 -18.66
CA GLU A 41 15.46 14.95 -20.08
C GLU A 41 14.65 14.00 -20.98
N THR A 42 14.49 12.74 -20.56
CA THR A 42 13.81 11.71 -21.36
C THR A 42 12.34 11.54 -21.03
N ASP A 43 11.96 11.68 -19.76
CA ASP A 43 10.64 11.34 -19.25
C ASP A 43 9.88 12.53 -18.64
N GLY A 44 10.53 13.70 -18.49
CA GLY A 44 9.95 14.90 -17.88
C GLY A 44 9.80 14.85 -16.36
N TYR A 45 10.41 13.84 -15.71
CA TYR A 45 10.55 13.74 -14.25
C TYR A 45 11.57 12.65 -13.88
N VAL A 46 12.11 12.75 -12.66
CA VAL A 46 13.02 11.74 -12.11
C VAL A 46 12.27 10.68 -11.31
N ALA A 47 12.44 9.41 -11.70
CA ALA A 47 11.86 8.28 -10.99
C ALA A 47 12.68 6.99 -11.16
N LEU A 48 12.54 6.09 -10.20
CA LEU A 48 13.04 4.72 -10.29
C LEU A 48 11.85 3.78 -10.45
N GLN A 49 11.89 2.96 -11.51
CA GLN A 49 10.97 1.86 -11.69
C GLN A 49 11.56 0.61 -11.06
N VAL A 50 10.77 -0.03 -10.19
CA VAL A 50 11.19 -1.19 -9.41
C VAL A 50 10.17 -2.31 -9.63
N THR A 51 10.66 -3.55 -9.68
CA THR A 51 9.83 -4.76 -9.72
C THR A 51 10.07 -5.64 -8.51
N PHE A 52 9.04 -6.38 -8.08
CA PHE A 52 9.10 -7.30 -6.94
C PHE A 52 8.61 -8.70 -7.30
N GLY A 53 9.18 -9.70 -6.64
CA GLY A 53 8.86 -11.12 -6.82
C GLY A 53 9.50 -11.71 -8.09
N SER A 54 9.04 -12.89 -8.48
CA SER A 54 9.43 -13.57 -9.72
C SER A 54 8.21 -14.07 -10.46
N ARG A 55 8.26 -13.99 -11.79
CA ARG A 55 7.18 -14.43 -12.68
C ARG A 55 7.78 -15.26 -13.81
N LYS A 56 7.28 -16.49 -13.96
CA LYS A 56 7.71 -17.42 -15.01
C LYS A 56 7.65 -16.72 -16.38
N ALA A 57 8.74 -16.81 -17.17
CA ALA A 57 8.86 -16.18 -18.47
C ALA A 57 7.68 -16.46 -19.43
N SER A 58 7.10 -17.66 -19.38
CA SER A 58 5.94 -18.04 -20.20
C SER A 58 4.64 -17.29 -19.85
N ARG A 59 4.59 -16.60 -18.71
CA ARG A 59 3.44 -15.79 -18.25
C ARG A 59 3.67 -14.28 -18.44
N VAL A 60 4.79 -13.89 -19.04
CA VAL A 60 5.18 -12.50 -19.29
C VAL A 60 4.88 -12.17 -20.75
N THR A 61 4.30 -11.01 -21.00
CA THR A 61 4.02 -10.61 -22.38
C THR A 61 5.30 -10.22 -23.10
N LYS A 62 5.36 -10.39 -24.43
CA LYS A 62 6.57 -10.06 -25.22
C LYS A 62 7.06 -8.62 -25.02
N PRO A 63 6.19 -7.58 -24.96
CA PRO A 63 6.64 -6.21 -24.70
C PRO A 63 7.28 -6.03 -23.32
N GLU A 64 6.67 -6.58 -22.27
CA GLU A 64 7.23 -6.53 -20.91
C GLU A 64 8.58 -7.26 -20.84
N ALA A 65 8.68 -8.43 -21.48
CA ALA A 65 9.93 -9.19 -21.53
C ALA A 65 11.05 -8.39 -22.23
N GLY A 66 10.74 -7.74 -23.37
CA GLY A 66 11.69 -6.88 -24.08
C GLY A 66 12.13 -5.66 -23.26
N HIS A 67 11.19 -5.05 -22.51
CA HIS A 67 11.49 -3.95 -21.59
C HIS A 67 12.47 -4.37 -20.49
N LEU A 68 12.17 -5.47 -19.80
CA LEU A 68 12.98 -5.98 -18.68
C LEU A 68 14.33 -6.53 -19.13
N ALA A 69 14.42 -7.10 -20.34
CA ALA A 69 15.66 -7.59 -20.93
C ALA A 69 16.70 -6.47 -21.10
N LYS A 70 16.28 -5.23 -21.38
CA LYS A 70 17.21 -4.08 -21.49
C LYS A 70 17.96 -3.82 -20.18
N ALA A 71 17.33 -4.10 -19.04
CA ALA A 71 17.93 -3.97 -17.72
C ALA A 71 18.57 -5.27 -17.21
N GLY A 72 18.44 -6.38 -17.94
CA GLY A 72 18.90 -7.70 -17.49
C GLY A 72 18.16 -8.24 -16.26
N VAL A 73 16.89 -7.85 -16.07
CA VAL A 73 16.11 -8.13 -14.86
C VAL A 73 15.09 -9.23 -15.11
N GLU A 74 14.94 -10.17 -14.16
CA GLU A 74 13.85 -11.14 -14.19
C GLU A 74 12.49 -10.42 -14.00
N ALA A 75 11.45 -10.86 -14.70
CA ALA A 75 10.11 -10.33 -14.50
C ALA A 75 9.61 -10.57 -13.08
N GLY A 76 9.12 -9.51 -12.43
CA GLY A 76 8.39 -9.61 -11.18
C GLY A 76 6.88 -9.75 -11.40
N GLU A 77 6.15 -9.84 -10.29
CA GLU A 77 4.70 -9.91 -10.28
C GLU A 77 4.06 -8.52 -10.33
N ILE A 78 4.76 -7.52 -9.79
CA ILE A 78 4.37 -6.11 -9.78
C ILE A 78 5.54 -5.24 -10.20
N ILE A 79 5.22 -4.12 -10.87
CA ILE A 79 6.16 -3.08 -11.28
C ILE A 79 5.56 -1.75 -10.86
N GLN A 80 6.34 -0.89 -10.21
CA GLN A 80 5.89 0.43 -9.81
C GLN A 80 7.02 1.44 -9.86
N GLU A 81 6.64 2.70 -10.03
CA GLU A 81 7.56 3.83 -10.04
C GLU A 81 7.55 4.57 -8.70
N PHE A 82 8.75 5.00 -8.29
CA PHE A 82 8.97 5.87 -7.15
C PHE A 82 9.62 7.15 -7.64
N ARG A 83 8.95 8.28 -7.41
CA ARG A 83 9.54 9.60 -7.68
C ARG A 83 10.63 9.87 -6.64
N VAL A 84 11.83 10.16 -7.13
CA VAL A 84 13.04 10.36 -6.32
C VAL A 84 13.79 11.60 -6.78
N THR A 85 14.74 12.06 -5.99
CA THR A 85 15.67 13.11 -6.42
C THR A 85 16.71 12.56 -7.39
N ALA A 86 17.34 13.44 -8.18
CA ALA A 86 18.40 13.05 -9.12
C ALA A 86 19.57 12.34 -8.41
N ASP A 87 19.94 12.80 -7.22
CA ASP A 87 21.01 12.19 -6.42
C ASP A 87 20.69 10.74 -6.04
N THR A 88 19.47 10.48 -5.57
CA THR A 88 19.04 9.11 -5.24
C THR A 88 18.97 8.25 -6.50
N ALA A 89 18.50 8.79 -7.63
CA ALA A 89 18.48 8.04 -8.89
C ALA A 89 19.89 7.63 -9.33
N GLY A 90 20.88 8.52 -9.20
CA GLY A 90 22.28 8.25 -9.57
C GLY A 90 22.99 7.22 -8.70
N GLN A 91 22.49 6.95 -7.48
CA GLN A 91 23.01 5.90 -6.59
C GLN A 91 22.61 4.48 -7.04
N HIS A 92 21.63 4.37 -7.93
CA HIS A 92 21.12 3.09 -8.40
C HIS A 92 21.48 2.86 -9.87
N LYS A 93 21.52 1.59 -10.26
CA LYS A 93 21.74 1.15 -11.64
C LYS A 93 20.59 0.23 -12.06
N ALA A 94 20.21 0.27 -13.33
CA ALA A 94 19.31 -0.74 -13.88
C ALA A 94 19.91 -2.14 -13.66
N GLY A 95 19.09 -3.12 -13.29
CA GLY A 95 19.56 -4.44 -12.87
C GLY A 95 19.86 -4.57 -11.37
N GLY A 96 20.09 -3.45 -10.67
CA GLY A 96 20.45 -3.46 -9.26
C GLY A 96 19.33 -3.97 -8.35
N VAL A 97 19.70 -4.77 -7.35
CA VAL A 97 18.81 -5.20 -6.27
C VAL A 97 18.84 -4.15 -5.16
N ILE A 98 17.67 -3.79 -4.64
CA ILE A 98 17.54 -2.86 -3.51
C ILE A 98 17.26 -3.66 -2.24
N ALA A 99 18.14 -3.51 -1.25
CA ALA A 99 17.99 -4.17 0.05
C ALA A 99 17.07 -3.37 0.99
N ALA A 100 16.36 -4.07 1.87
CA ALA A 100 15.49 -3.45 2.88
C ALA A 100 16.25 -2.46 3.78
N GLY A 101 17.40 -2.88 4.32
CA GLY A 101 18.23 -2.08 5.24
C GLY A 101 18.86 -0.84 4.62
N SER A 102 18.96 -0.75 3.29
CA SER A 102 19.46 0.47 2.61
C SER A 102 18.40 1.56 2.45
N VAL A 103 17.12 1.19 2.55
CA VAL A 103 15.99 2.12 2.33
C VAL A 103 15.30 2.47 3.64
N PHE A 104 15.21 1.50 4.56
CA PHE A 104 14.49 1.65 5.82
C PHE A 104 15.39 1.41 7.03
N ALA A 105 15.15 2.17 8.09
CA ALA A 105 15.75 1.98 9.40
C ALA A 105 14.70 1.60 10.45
N VAL A 106 15.12 0.89 11.49
CA VAL A 106 14.27 0.62 12.66
C VAL A 106 13.89 1.94 13.33
N GLY A 107 12.63 2.07 13.73
CA GLY A 107 12.07 3.30 14.33
C GLY A 107 11.59 4.34 13.31
N GLN A 108 11.95 4.20 12.03
CA GLN A 108 11.49 5.08 10.97
C GLN A 108 9.97 4.95 10.74
N LYS A 109 9.32 6.07 10.43
CA LYS A 109 7.92 6.09 9.99
C LYS A 109 7.78 5.83 8.49
N VAL A 110 6.84 4.96 8.14
CA VAL A 110 6.51 4.56 6.77
C VAL A 110 5.01 4.69 6.48
N ASP A 111 4.71 4.95 5.21
CA ASP A 111 3.37 4.88 4.64
C ASP A 111 3.27 3.58 3.82
N VAL A 112 2.22 2.79 4.08
CA VAL A 112 1.97 1.52 3.39
C VAL A 112 0.71 1.64 2.55
N GLN A 113 0.88 1.51 1.23
CA GLN A 113 -0.20 1.50 0.26
C GLN A 113 -0.51 0.06 -0.19
N GLY A 114 -1.78 -0.25 -0.37
CA GLY A 114 -2.20 -1.55 -0.90
C GLY A 114 -3.69 -1.56 -1.24
N THR A 115 -4.16 -2.63 -1.86
CA THR A 115 -5.58 -2.80 -2.18
C THR A 115 -6.35 -3.31 -0.96
N SER A 116 -7.40 -2.59 -0.58
CA SER A 116 -8.26 -2.98 0.54
C SER A 116 -9.05 -4.26 0.25
N ILE A 117 -9.39 -5.03 1.30
CA ILE A 117 -10.15 -6.27 1.16
C ILE A 117 -11.54 -5.95 0.57
N GLY A 118 -11.86 -6.57 -0.57
CA GLY A 118 -13.17 -6.49 -1.20
C GLY A 118 -14.27 -7.05 -0.31
N LYS A 119 -15.38 -6.31 -0.21
CA LYS A 119 -16.58 -6.67 0.58
C LYS A 119 -17.82 -6.87 -0.31
N GLY A 120 -17.67 -6.79 -1.63
CA GLY A 120 -18.75 -6.94 -2.62
C GLY A 120 -19.74 -5.77 -2.60
N PHE A 121 -20.95 -6.00 -3.09
CA PHE A 121 -22.05 -5.03 -3.02
C PHE A 121 -22.53 -4.87 -1.57
N ALA A 122 -22.30 -3.70 -0.98
CA ALA A 122 -22.62 -3.42 0.41
C ALA A 122 -23.80 -2.46 0.56
N GLY A 123 -24.65 -2.73 1.55
CA GLY A 123 -25.71 -1.85 2.01
C GLY A 123 -25.17 -0.55 2.62
N THR A 124 -26.03 0.46 2.80
CA THR A 124 -25.62 1.78 3.29
C THR A 124 -25.13 1.77 4.74
N ILE A 125 -25.67 0.88 5.57
CA ILE A 125 -25.20 0.67 6.94
C ILE A 125 -23.73 0.22 6.93
N LYS A 126 -23.40 -0.87 6.22
CA LYS A 126 -22.03 -1.40 6.15
C LYS A 126 -21.05 -0.47 5.41
N ARG A 127 -21.52 0.23 4.37
CA ARG A 127 -20.68 1.06 3.49
C ARG A 127 -20.39 2.44 4.06
N HIS A 128 -21.38 3.04 4.73
CA HIS A 128 -21.36 4.45 5.17
C HIS A 128 -21.67 4.65 6.66
N ASN A 129 -21.75 3.56 7.44
CA ASN A 129 -22.08 3.58 8.87
C ASN A 129 -23.41 4.29 9.19
N MET A 130 -24.41 4.18 8.30
CA MET A 130 -25.78 4.64 8.59
C MET A 130 -26.44 3.78 9.68
N SER A 131 -27.38 4.34 10.44
CA SER A 131 -28.20 3.58 11.39
C SER A 131 -29.33 2.80 10.70
N SER A 132 -29.77 1.72 11.31
CA SER A 132 -31.05 1.07 10.94
C SER A 132 -32.24 1.89 11.46
N GLN A 133 -33.40 1.69 10.86
CA GLN A 133 -34.68 2.17 11.39
C GLN A 133 -35.18 1.26 12.53
N ARG A 134 -36.32 1.61 13.14
CA ARG A 134 -36.94 0.83 14.22
C ARG A 134 -37.16 -0.62 13.79
N ALA A 135 -36.87 -1.57 14.68
CA ALA A 135 -37.12 -2.99 14.41
C ALA A 135 -38.60 -3.38 14.57
N SER A 136 -39.30 -2.70 15.49
CA SER A 136 -40.70 -2.92 15.85
C SER A 136 -41.53 -1.63 15.74
N HIS A 137 -42.73 -1.60 16.33
CA HIS A 137 -43.66 -0.47 16.31
C HIS A 137 -44.08 -0.01 14.90
N GLY A 138 -44.58 -0.97 14.11
CA GLY A 138 -45.23 -0.67 12.82
C GLY A 138 -44.28 -0.38 11.65
N ASN A 139 -42.97 -0.62 11.78
CA ASN A 139 -42.07 -0.51 10.63
C ASN A 139 -42.45 -1.51 9.52
N SER A 140 -42.80 -0.99 8.34
CA SER A 140 -43.10 -1.78 7.16
C SER A 140 -41.87 -1.88 6.26
N ARG A 141 -41.14 -3.01 6.36
CA ARG A 141 -40.03 -3.42 5.47
C ARG A 141 -38.88 -2.41 5.30
N SER A 142 -38.76 -1.44 6.20
CA SER A 142 -37.78 -0.34 6.09
C SER A 142 -36.69 -0.39 7.15
N HIS A 143 -36.40 -1.57 7.71
CA HIS A 143 -35.41 -1.76 8.78
C HIS A 143 -34.01 -1.28 8.39
N ASN A 144 -33.52 -1.67 7.21
CA ASN A 144 -32.14 -1.44 6.78
C ASN A 144 -32.04 -0.62 5.47
N VAL A 145 -33.04 0.23 5.21
CA VAL A 145 -33.08 1.10 4.03
C VAL A 145 -32.41 2.45 4.32
N PRO A 146 -31.90 3.18 3.31
CA PRO A 146 -31.20 4.45 3.52
C PRO A 146 -32.10 5.61 3.98
N GLY A 147 -33.43 5.45 3.96
CA GLY A 147 -34.37 6.55 4.19
C GLY A 147 -34.44 7.50 2.99
N SER A 148 -34.70 8.78 3.25
CA SER A 148 -34.85 9.78 2.19
C SER A 148 -33.52 10.06 1.47
N ILE A 149 -33.58 10.14 0.13
CA ILE A 149 -32.42 10.38 -0.73
C ILE A 149 -32.30 11.84 -1.20
N GLY A 150 -33.31 12.68 -0.98
CA GLY A 150 -33.35 14.09 -1.43
C GLY A 150 -34.59 14.84 -0.97
N MET A 151 -34.73 16.09 -1.43
CA MET A 151 -35.93 16.90 -1.22
C MET A 151 -36.95 16.67 -2.36
N ALA A 152 -38.13 17.30 -2.27
CA ALA A 152 -39.19 17.22 -3.27
C ALA A 152 -38.90 18.11 -4.50
N GLN A 153 -39.73 19.12 -4.79
CA GLN A 153 -39.71 19.89 -6.04
C GLN A 153 -38.40 20.66 -6.27
N ASP A 154 -37.89 21.33 -5.24
CA ASP A 154 -36.63 22.07 -5.30
C ASP A 154 -35.61 21.38 -4.40
N PRO A 155 -34.52 20.79 -4.94
CA PRO A 155 -33.96 20.92 -6.29
C PRO A 155 -34.45 19.90 -7.33
N GLY A 156 -35.43 19.03 -7.00
CA GLY A 156 -36.03 18.10 -7.97
C GLY A 156 -35.12 16.98 -8.46
N ARG A 157 -33.98 16.77 -7.79
CA ARG A 157 -32.98 15.75 -8.16
C ARG A 157 -32.14 15.29 -6.97
N VAL A 158 -31.49 14.15 -7.12
CA VAL A 158 -30.47 13.67 -6.18
C VAL A 158 -29.11 14.32 -6.51
N PHE A 159 -28.44 14.86 -5.51
CA PHE A 159 -27.12 15.46 -5.70
C PHE A 159 -26.02 14.42 -5.99
N PRO A 160 -25.04 14.72 -6.86
CA PRO A 160 -23.85 13.90 -7.04
C PRO A 160 -23.10 13.67 -5.72
N GLY A 161 -22.53 12.48 -5.55
CA GLY A 161 -21.83 12.10 -4.31
C GLY A 161 -22.75 11.70 -3.15
N LYS A 162 -24.09 11.66 -3.35
CA LYS A 162 -25.01 11.13 -2.34
C LYS A 162 -24.62 9.69 -1.96
N ARG A 163 -24.47 9.46 -0.66
CA ARG A 163 -24.09 8.15 -0.11
C ARG A 163 -25.23 7.14 -0.32
N MET A 164 -24.96 6.10 -1.10
CA MET A 164 -25.89 5.01 -1.41
C MET A 164 -25.20 3.64 -1.32
N THR A 165 -25.97 2.56 -1.51
CA THR A 165 -25.44 1.20 -1.62
C THR A 165 -24.49 1.06 -2.81
N GLY A 166 -23.62 0.06 -2.78
CA GLY A 166 -22.66 -0.14 -3.87
C GLY A 166 -21.46 -0.97 -3.46
N HIS A 167 -20.53 -1.18 -4.40
CA HIS A 167 -19.30 -1.92 -4.12
C HIS A 167 -18.47 -1.25 -3.00
N LEU A 168 -17.94 -2.06 -2.10
CA LEU A 168 -17.11 -1.65 -0.97
C LEU A 168 -15.82 -2.46 -0.93
N GLY A 169 -14.69 -1.79 -0.72
CA GLY A 169 -13.36 -2.41 -0.77
C GLY A 169 -12.86 -2.53 -2.20
N ASP A 170 -11.78 -3.29 -2.39
CA ASP A 170 -11.05 -3.42 -3.67
C ASP A 170 -10.59 -2.09 -4.25
N VAL A 171 -10.30 -1.14 -3.35
CA VAL A 171 -9.76 0.17 -3.67
C VAL A 171 -8.39 0.33 -3.04
N THR A 172 -7.52 1.07 -3.72
CA THR A 172 -6.20 1.41 -3.20
C THR A 172 -6.32 2.35 -2.01
N VAL A 173 -5.73 1.96 -0.88
CA VAL A 173 -5.73 2.73 0.37
C VAL A 173 -4.30 2.82 0.88
N THR A 174 -3.98 3.93 1.55
CA THR A 174 -2.70 4.12 2.23
C THR A 174 -2.92 4.30 3.72
N THR A 175 -2.24 3.49 4.52
CA THR A 175 -2.12 3.70 5.97
C THR A 175 -0.82 4.43 6.23
N GLN A 176 -0.89 5.57 6.93
CA GLN A 176 0.24 6.48 7.10
C GLN A 176 0.88 6.37 8.48
N ASN A 177 2.14 6.82 8.58
CA ASN A 177 2.87 6.99 9.83
C ASN A 177 3.01 5.73 10.69
N LEU A 178 3.14 4.56 10.05
CA LEU A 178 3.40 3.30 10.73
C LEU A 178 4.89 3.19 11.09
N ASP A 179 5.21 2.65 12.26
CA ASP A 179 6.59 2.48 12.69
C ASP A 179 7.20 1.18 12.15
N VAL A 180 8.41 1.24 11.61
CA VAL A 180 9.22 0.04 11.33
C VAL A 180 9.74 -0.49 12.66
N PHE A 181 9.19 -1.59 13.14
CA PHE A 181 9.53 -2.19 14.42
C PHE A 181 10.83 -3.00 14.35
N ARG A 182 11.02 -3.76 13.28
CA ARG A 182 12.23 -4.57 13.06
C ARG A 182 12.44 -4.82 11.58
N ILE A 183 13.70 -4.98 11.18
CA ILE A 183 14.10 -5.42 9.84
C ILE A 183 14.86 -6.73 9.99
N ASP A 184 14.47 -7.76 9.22
CA ASP A 184 15.24 -9.00 9.07
C ASP A 184 15.93 -8.94 7.72
N GLU A 185 17.22 -8.59 7.72
CA GLU A 185 18.00 -8.43 6.49
C GLU A 185 18.30 -9.76 5.79
N ALA A 186 18.47 -10.85 6.55
CA ALA A 186 18.76 -12.15 5.96
C ALA A 186 17.57 -12.65 5.13
N ARG A 187 16.34 -12.41 5.62
CA ARG A 187 15.10 -12.80 4.92
C ARG A 187 14.47 -11.66 4.12
N GLN A 188 15.02 -10.45 4.19
CA GLN A 188 14.44 -9.23 3.60
C GLN A 188 12.99 -9.00 4.01
N LEU A 189 12.70 -9.10 5.32
CA LEU A 189 11.38 -8.85 5.89
C LEU A 189 11.34 -7.52 6.64
N LEU A 190 10.26 -6.77 6.44
CA LEU A 190 9.91 -5.60 7.24
C LEU A 190 8.80 -5.96 8.22
N LEU A 191 9.02 -5.68 9.50
CA LEU A 191 8.03 -5.83 10.55
C LEU A 191 7.51 -4.46 10.90
N ILE A 192 6.29 -4.17 10.46
CA ILE A 192 5.66 -2.85 10.57
C ILE A 192 4.63 -2.90 11.70
N LYS A 193 4.70 -1.97 12.64
CA LYS A 193 3.75 -1.87 13.75
C LYS A 193 2.34 -1.59 13.23
N GLY A 194 1.36 -2.36 13.69
CA GLY A 194 -0.04 -2.20 13.35
C GLY A 194 -0.50 -2.95 12.09
N ALA A 195 -1.69 -2.58 11.60
CA ALA A 195 -2.34 -3.21 10.47
C ALA A 195 -2.12 -2.43 9.17
N ILE A 196 -1.87 -3.15 8.08
CA ILE A 196 -1.74 -2.59 6.72
C ILE A 196 -2.92 -3.06 5.83
N PRO A 197 -3.26 -2.30 4.77
CA PRO A 197 -4.35 -2.67 3.86
C PRO A 197 -4.12 -4.03 3.18
N GLY A 198 -5.22 -4.70 2.85
CA GLY A 198 -5.22 -5.94 2.07
C GLY A 198 -5.17 -7.23 2.88
N SER A 199 -5.41 -8.34 2.19
CA SER A 199 -5.33 -9.70 2.72
C SER A 199 -3.89 -10.23 2.73
N LYS A 200 -3.67 -11.35 3.43
CA LYS A 200 -2.41 -12.11 3.34
C LYS A 200 -2.16 -12.52 1.88
N GLY A 201 -0.92 -12.38 1.43
CA GLY A 201 -0.51 -12.59 0.04
C GLY A 201 -0.74 -11.38 -0.87
N GLY A 202 -1.45 -10.35 -0.40
CA GLY A 202 -1.67 -9.12 -1.15
C GLY A 202 -0.38 -8.31 -1.31
N PHE A 203 -0.27 -7.64 -2.45
CA PHE A 203 0.81 -6.72 -2.74
C PHE A 203 0.66 -5.41 -1.98
N VAL A 204 1.78 -4.89 -1.52
CA VAL A 204 1.87 -3.61 -0.82
C VAL A 204 3.08 -2.83 -1.30
N THR A 205 2.98 -1.52 -1.19
CA THR A 205 4.03 -0.57 -1.50
C THR A 205 4.37 0.16 -0.21
N VAL A 206 5.61 0.02 0.25
CA VAL A 206 6.10 0.67 1.47
C VAL A 206 6.96 1.85 1.07
N ARG A 207 6.68 3.03 1.63
CA ARG A 207 7.41 4.28 1.35
C ARG A 207 7.76 4.98 2.66
N PRO A 208 8.84 5.76 2.71
CA PRO A 208 9.06 6.69 3.82
C PRO A 208 7.84 7.61 4.00
N ALA A 209 7.43 7.84 5.25
CA ALA A 209 6.22 8.60 5.55
C ALA A 209 6.37 10.06 5.09
N ILE A 210 5.37 10.57 4.35
CA ILE A 210 5.42 11.93 3.79
C ILE A 210 5.24 12.99 4.88
N LYS A 211 4.49 12.67 5.93
CA LYS A 211 4.11 13.60 7.01
C LYS A 211 5.02 13.52 8.24
N ALA A 212 5.96 12.57 8.25
CA ALA A 212 6.91 12.46 9.35
C ALA A 212 8.01 13.52 9.17
N LYS A 213 8.40 14.17 10.27
CA LYS A 213 9.64 14.95 10.26
C LYS A 213 10.81 13.98 10.04
N PRO A 214 11.85 14.36 9.27
CA PRO A 214 13.06 13.56 9.18
C PRO A 214 13.59 13.36 10.61
N GLN A 215 13.67 12.11 11.04
CA GLN A 215 14.24 11.77 12.34
C GLN A 215 15.71 12.17 12.28
N ALA A 216 16.14 13.09 13.15
CA ALA A 216 17.56 13.30 13.38
C ALA A 216 18.13 11.98 13.88
N ALA A 217 19.26 11.54 13.32
CA ALA A 217 19.96 10.35 13.77
C ALA A 217 20.33 10.52 15.24
N GLU A 218 19.53 9.96 16.15
CA GLU A 218 19.74 10.03 17.57
C GLU A 218 20.62 8.84 17.96
N GLY A 219 21.93 9.07 18.15
CA GLY A 219 22.84 8.07 18.73
C GLY A 219 24.25 7.96 18.15
N ALA A 220 24.94 9.07 17.84
CA ALA A 220 26.39 9.13 18.03
C ALA A 220 26.63 9.71 19.43
N LYS A 221 26.76 8.83 20.42
CA LYS A 221 27.41 9.09 21.70
C LYS A 221 28.21 7.86 22.09
#